data_AF-A0A5C7AXJ7-F1
#
_entry.id   AF-A0A5C7AXJ7-F1
#
_cell.length_a   1.000
_cell.length_b   1.000
_cell.length_c   1.000
_cell.angle_alpha   90.00
_cell.angle_beta   90.00
_cell.angle_gamma   90.00
#
_symmetry.space_group_name_H-M   'P 1'
#
loop_
_entity.id
_entity.type
_entity.pdbx_description
1 polymer ?
#
loop_
_entity_poly.entity_id
_entity_poly.type
_entity_poly.pdbx_seq_one_letter_code
_entity_poly.pdbx_strand_id
1 'polypeptide(L)'
;MRDLIKEAIADLKKGDGFIYVTSDGNKIDLHEAASKGIAVTPVNPKDQVIKKLEAAGLHLNDGRFLNELNELISLVTGSSAATKTSKRRTFSDAEKSKIVEEWKKVEAAGKKTKAAFAREIGVGYQTFINWLRG
;
A
#
# COMPACT_ATOMS: atom_id res chain seq x y z
N MET A 1 -21.61 7.31 8.18
CA MET A 1 -20.17 7.12 7.87
C MET A 1 -19.48 6.10 8.78
N ARG A 2 -19.43 6.29 10.10
CA ARG A 2 -18.78 5.32 11.00
C ARG A 2 -19.37 3.91 10.89
N ASP A 3 -20.70 3.80 10.84
CA ASP A 3 -21.38 2.50 10.75
C ASP A 3 -21.19 1.84 9.38
N LEU A 4 -21.19 2.64 8.31
CA LEU A 4 -20.88 2.20 6.95
C LEU A 4 -19.46 1.61 6.84
N ILE A 5 -18.47 2.24 7.47
CA ILE A 5 -17.09 1.72 7.53
C ILE A 5 -17.05 0.41 8.34
N LYS A 6 -17.75 0.34 9.49
CA LYS A 6 -17.82 -0.89 10.29
C LYS A 6 -18.47 -2.05 9.52
N GLU A 7 -19.57 -1.79 8.82
CA GLU A 7 -20.27 -2.76 7.99
C GLU A 7 -19.37 -3.25 6.84
N ALA A 8 -18.72 -2.34 6.12
CA ALA A 8 -17.77 -2.67 5.06
C ALA A 8 -16.61 -3.56 5.57
N ILE A 9 -16.04 -3.26 6.73
CA ILE A 9 -15.00 -4.08 7.36
C ILE A 9 -15.54 -5.47 7.71
N ALA A 10 -16.75 -5.55 8.26
CA ALA A 10 -17.36 -6.83 8.63
C ALA A 10 -17.65 -7.68 7.39
N ASP A 11 -18.17 -7.08 6.31
CA ASP A 11 -18.43 -7.73 5.02
C ASP A 11 -17.13 -8.29 4.42
N LEU A 12 -16.03 -7.54 4.46
CA LEU A 12 -14.73 -8.00 3.94
C LEU A 12 -14.06 -9.07 4.82
N LYS A 13 -14.30 -9.06 6.14
CA LYS A 13 -13.74 -10.06 7.08
C LYS A 13 -14.52 -11.37 7.11
N LYS A 14 -15.79 -11.37 6.72
CA LYS A 14 -16.68 -12.55 6.84
C LYS A 14 -16.40 -13.67 5.82
N GLY A 15 -15.48 -13.48 4.88
CA GLY A 15 -14.86 -14.60 4.15
C GLY A 15 -14.42 -14.26 2.73
N ASP A 16 -13.35 -14.91 2.30
CA ASP A 16 -12.78 -14.90 0.93
C ASP A 16 -13.70 -15.57 -0.14
N GLY A 17 -14.98 -15.77 0.16
CA GLY A 17 -15.95 -16.42 -0.71
C GLY A 17 -16.85 -15.46 -1.47
N PHE A 18 -17.43 -15.92 -2.57
CA PHE A 18 -18.49 -15.18 -3.28
C PHE A 18 -19.74 -15.05 -2.39
N ILE A 19 -20.33 -13.86 -2.38
CA ILE A 19 -21.65 -13.63 -1.80
C ILE A 19 -22.70 -13.84 -2.88
N TYR A 20 -23.78 -14.56 -2.55
CA TYR A 20 -24.86 -14.84 -3.49
C TYR A 20 -25.95 -13.80 -3.32
N VAL A 21 -26.37 -13.22 -4.43
CA VAL A 21 -27.34 -12.12 -4.46
C VAL A 21 -28.52 -12.53 -5.34
N THR A 22 -29.74 -12.27 -4.87
CA THR A 22 -30.96 -12.47 -5.66
C THR A 22 -31.11 -11.38 -6.74
N SER A 23 -32.07 -11.55 -7.66
CA SER A 23 -32.44 -10.54 -8.65
C SER A 23 -32.78 -9.18 -8.04
N ASP A 24 -33.26 -9.18 -6.80
CA ASP A 24 -33.67 -7.98 -6.07
C ASP A 24 -32.51 -7.29 -5.34
N GLY A 25 -31.29 -7.81 -5.46
CA GLY A 25 -30.10 -7.26 -4.79
C GLY A 25 -29.93 -7.71 -3.33
N ASN A 26 -30.77 -8.64 -2.85
CA ASN A 26 -30.68 -9.15 -1.48
C ASN A 26 -29.64 -10.26 -1.36
N LYS A 27 -28.82 -10.18 -0.30
CA LYS A 27 -27.86 -11.24 0.04
C LYS A 27 -28.63 -12.45 0.58
N ILE A 28 -28.33 -13.64 0.09
CA ILE A 28 -28.92 -14.90 0.54
C ILE A 28 -27.85 -16.00 0.61
N ASP A 29 -28.03 -16.97 1.49
CA ASP A 29 -27.18 -18.16 1.51
C ASP A 29 -27.48 -19.06 0.31
N LEU A 30 -26.45 -19.71 -0.24
CA LEU A 30 -26.60 -20.59 -1.41
C LEU A 30 -27.54 -21.77 -1.13
N HIS A 31 -27.48 -22.34 0.08
CA HIS A 31 -28.31 -23.47 0.46
C HIS A 31 -29.77 -23.05 0.59
N GLU A 32 -30.03 -21.89 1.20
CA GLU A 32 -31.37 -21.33 1.34
C GLU A 32 -31.98 -20.97 -0.03
N ALA A 33 -31.19 -20.39 -0.93
CA ALA A 33 -31.61 -20.09 -2.29
C ALA A 33 -31.98 -21.37 -3.07
N ALA A 34 -31.17 -22.42 -2.95
CA ALA A 34 -31.43 -23.71 -3.58
C ALA A 34 -32.71 -24.37 -3.05
N SER A 35 -32.95 -24.34 -1.73
CA SER A 35 -34.17 -24.88 -1.12
C SER A 35 -35.43 -24.12 -1.52
N LYS A 36 -35.32 -22.82 -1.82
CA LYS A 36 -36.44 -21.95 -2.21
C LYS A 36 -36.60 -21.81 -3.74
N GLY A 37 -35.71 -22.42 -4.53
CA GLY A 37 -35.71 -22.30 -5.99
C GLY A 37 -35.42 -20.88 -6.48
N ILE A 38 -34.70 -20.07 -5.69
CA ILE A 38 -34.38 -18.67 -6.01
C ILE A 38 -33.08 -18.64 -6.82
N ALA A 39 -33.13 -18.04 -8.01
CA ALA A 39 -31.95 -17.81 -8.81
C ALA A 39 -31.03 -16.78 -8.13
N VAL A 40 -29.75 -17.13 -7.97
CA VAL A 40 -28.75 -16.28 -7.35
C VAL A 40 -27.53 -16.11 -8.22
N THR A 41 -26.91 -14.95 -8.14
CA THR A 41 -25.66 -14.63 -8.83
C THR A 41 -24.53 -14.53 -7.82
N PRO A 42 -23.39 -15.21 -8.01
CA PRO A 42 -22.21 -15.01 -7.19
C PRO A 42 -21.58 -13.64 -7.51
N VAL A 43 -21.35 -12.85 -6.47
CA VAL A 43 -20.71 -11.52 -6.56
C VAL A 43 -19.53 -11.46 -5.61
N ASN A 44 -18.46 -10.77 -6.02
CA ASN A 44 -17.32 -10.54 -5.14
C ASN A 44 -17.70 -9.51 -4.06
N PRO A 45 -17.55 -9.82 -2.76
CA PRO A 45 -17.85 -8.87 -1.70
C PRO A 45 -17.03 -7.57 -1.79
N LYS A 46 -15.82 -7.63 -2.35
CA LYS A 46 -14.98 -6.43 -2.58
C LYS A 46 -15.66 -5.43 -3.51
N ASP A 47 -16.22 -5.90 -4.63
CA ASP A 47 -16.85 -5.02 -5.61
C ASP A 47 -18.12 -4.34 -5.06
N GLN A 48 -18.89 -5.06 -4.23
CA GLN A 48 -20.04 -4.46 -3.55
C GLN A 48 -19.63 -3.40 -2.54
N VAL A 49 -18.61 -3.68 -1.73
CA VAL A 49 -18.12 -2.72 -0.74
C VAL A 49 -17.56 -1.48 -1.45
N ILE A 50 -16.79 -1.63 -2.53
CA ILE A 50 -16.31 -0.51 -3.35
C ILE A 50 -17.49 0.35 -3.83
N LYS A 51 -18.51 -0.24 -4.45
CA LYS A 51 -19.69 0.51 -4.92
C LYS A 51 -20.43 1.24 -3.80
N LYS A 52 -20.60 0.60 -2.65
CA LYS A 52 -21.24 1.22 -1.47
C LYS A 52 -20.42 2.41 -0.94
N LEU A 53 -19.10 2.27 -0.90
CA LEU A 53 -18.19 3.32 -0.44
C LEU A 53 -18.15 4.48 -1.44
N GLU A 54 -18.08 4.19 -2.74
CA GLU A 54 -18.14 5.20 -3.81
C GLU A 54 -19.45 5.99 -3.79
N ALA A 55 -20.60 5.33 -3.59
CA ALA A 55 -21.90 5.99 -3.44
C ALA A 55 -21.95 6.94 -2.22
N ALA A 56 -21.14 6.68 -1.20
CA ALA A 56 -20.98 7.56 -0.04
C ALA A 56 -19.88 8.63 -0.23
N GLY A 57 -19.28 8.73 -1.42
CA GLY A 57 -18.20 9.68 -1.75
C GLY A 57 -16.80 9.20 -1.33
N LEU A 58 -16.63 7.95 -0.92
CA LEU A 58 -15.34 7.35 -0.59
C LEU A 58 -14.79 6.58 -1.79
N HIS A 59 -14.06 7.28 -2.66
CA HIS A 59 -13.44 6.71 -3.85
C HIS A 59 -12.12 6.02 -3.51
N LEU A 60 -12.19 4.87 -2.84
CA LEU A 60 -10.99 4.15 -2.39
C LEU A 60 -10.12 3.58 -3.53
N ASN A 61 -10.60 3.58 -4.78
CA ASN A 61 -9.82 3.21 -5.95
C ASN A 61 -9.04 4.39 -6.57
N ASP A 62 -9.33 5.63 -6.15
CA ASP A 62 -8.63 6.81 -6.63
C ASP A 62 -7.42 7.11 -5.72
N GLY A 63 -6.22 6.86 -6.25
CA GLY A 63 -4.97 7.11 -5.54
C GLY A 63 -4.76 8.58 -5.16
N ARG A 64 -5.33 9.53 -5.91
CA ARG A 64 -5.25 10.97 -5.57
C ARG A 64 -6.11 11.28 -4.36
N PHE A 65 -7.37 10.83 -4.39
CA PHE A 65 -8.31 10.97 -3.29
C PHE A 65 -7.74 10.36 -1.99
N LEU A 66 -7.15 9.16 -2.07
CA LEU A 66 -6.52 8.54 -0.90
C LEU A 66 -5.36 9.37 -0.33
N ASN A 67 -4.53 9.97 -1.19
CA ASN A 67 -3.43 10.82 -0.72
C ASN A 67 -3.95 12.07 -0.02
N GLU A 68 -4.92 12.76 -0.62
CA GLU A 68 -5.56 13.96 -0.06
C GLU A 68 -6.28 13.65 1.26
N LEU A 69 -6.99 12.51 1.34
CA LEU A 69 -7.65 12.05 2.57
C LEU A 69 -6.64 11.75 3.68
N ASN A 70 -5.52 11.08 3.36
CA ASN A 70 -4.47 10.81 4.33
C ASN A 70 -3.77 12.10 4.81
N GLU A 71 -3.56 13.05 3.91
CA GLU A 71 -3.03 14.38 4.24
C GLU A 71 -3.99 15.15 5.17
N LEU A 72 -5.29 15.14 4.88
CA LEU A 72 -6.31 15.73 5.76
C LEU A 72 -6.29 15.10 7.16
N ILE A 73 -6.30 13.77 7.24
CA ILE A 73 -6.22 13.04 8.52
C ILE A 73 -4.95 13.46 9.28
N SER A 74 -3.82 13.57 8.58
CA SER A 74 -2.55 14.00 9.16
C SER A 74 -2.62 15.42 9.71
N LEU A 75 -3.17 16.37 8.95
CA LEU A 75 -3.29 17.77 9.37
C LEU A 75 -4.24 17.94 10.56
N VAL A 76 -5.36 17.21 10.58
CA VAL A 76 -6.39 17.30 11.63
C VAL A 76 -5.92 16.64 12.93
N THR A 77 -5.28 15.48 12.84
CA THR A 77 -4.89 14.70 14.04
C THR A 77 -3.55 15.14 14.62
N GLY A 78 -2.82 16.04 13.95
CA GLY A 78 -1.45 16.40 14.32
C GLY A 78 -0.46 15.24 14.25
N SER A 79 -0.92 14.05 13.86
CA SER A 79 -0.06 12.93 13.52
C SER A 79 0.45 13.23 12.15
N SER A 80 1.67 13.79 12.05
CA SER A 80 2.42 13.78 10.80
C SER A 80 2.41 12.34 10.30
N ALA A 81 1.50 12.02 9.37
CA ALA A 81 1.56 10.78 8.64
C ALA A 81 2.84 10.93 7.86
N ALA A 82 3.91 10.37 8.41
CA ALA A 82 5.10 10.10 7.66
C ALA A 82 4.61 9.17 6.56
N THR A 83 4.18 9.75 5.44
CA THR A 83 4.14 9.07 4.17
C THR A 83 5.54 8.50 4.05
N LYS A 84 5.68 7.22 4.38
CA LYS A 84 6.71 6.35 3.84
C LYS A 84 6.43 6.22 2.34
N THR A 85 6.27 7.34 1.63
CA THR A 85 6.92 7.48 0.34
C THR A 85 8.35 7.08 0.62
N SER A 86 8.70 5.88 0.18
CA SER A 86 10.07 5.50 -0.12
C SER A 86 10.58 6.54 -1.13
N LYS A 87 10.88 7.74 -0.64
CA LYS A 87 11.74 8.69 -1.32
C LYS A 87 13.04 7.93 -1.39
N ARG A 88 13.30 7.30 -2.54
CA ARG A 88 14.64 6.87 -2.91
C ARG A 88 15.54 8.01 -2.50
N ARG A 89 16.39 7.75 -1.51
CA ARG A 89 17.29 8.75 -0.96
C ARG A 89 18.10 9.27 -2.13
N THR A 90 17.82 10.51 -2.54
CA THR A 90 18.52 11.16 -3.65
C THR A 90 19.77 11.75 -3.05
N PHE A 91 20.92 11.30 -3.54
CA PHE A 91 22.21 11.80 -3.11
C PHE A 91 22.63 12.92 -4.06
N SER A 92 22.96 14.08 -3.49
CA SER A 92 23.63 15.16 -4.20
C SER A 92 25.05 14.75 -4.60
N ASP A 93 25.65 15.41 -5.60
CA ASP A 93 27.00 15.06 -6.04
C ASP A 93 28.04 15.26 -4.93
N ALA A 94 27.85 16.25 -4.04
CA ALA A 94 28.70 16.45 -2.87
C ALA A 94 28.65 15.28 -1.87
N GLU A 95 27.48 14.67 -1.68
CA GLU A 95 27.33 13.49 -0.82
C GLU A 95 27.96 12.25 -1.47
N LYS A 96 27.79 12.07 -2.79
CA LYS A 96 28.43 10.99 -3.53
C LYS A 96 29.95 11.05 -3.39
N SER A 97 30.56 12.22 -3.56
CA SER A 97 32.02 12.39 -3.43
C SER A 97 32.51 12.00 -2.03
N LYS A 98 31.82 12.43 -0.97
CA LYS A 98 32.16 12.04 0.41
C LYS A 98 32.07 10.53 0.63
N ILE A 99 31.00 9.90 0.13
CA ILE A 99 30.79 8.45 0.24
C ILE A 99 31.89 7.66 -0.48
N VAL A 100 32.32 8.12 -1.67
CA VAL A 100 33.40 7.50 -2.43
C VAL A 100 34.76 7.67 -1.75
N GLU A 101 35.04 8.83 -1.14
CA GLU A 101 36.25 9.05 -0.35
C GLU A 101 36.30 8.16 0.90
N GLU A 102 35.18 8.05 1.60
CA GLU A 102 35.06 7.18 2.77
C GLU A 102 35.23 5.71 2.39
N TRP A 103 34.67 5.30 1.24
CA TRP A 103 34.91 3.97 0.69
C TRP A 103 36.41 3.70 0.47
N LYS A 104 37.16 4.62 -0.15
CA LYS A 104 38.60 4.46 -0.37
C LYS A 104 39.37 4.23 0.94
N LYS A 105 38.97 4.91 2.02
CA LYS A 105 39.57 4.73 3.36
C LYS A 105 39.21 3.36 3.94
N VAL A 106 37.97 2.91 3.79
CA VAL A 106 37.48 1.62 4.28
C VAL A 106 38.10 0.45 3.48
N GLU A 107 38.30 0.63 2.18
CA GLU A 107 38.96 -0.33 1.27
C GLU A 107 40.45 -0.45 1.62
N ALA A 108 41.14 0.67 1.83
CA ALA A 108 42.54 0.67 2.28
C ALA A 108 42.73 0.01 3.66
N ALA A 109 41.72 0.12 4.53
CA ALA A 109 41.73 -0.54 5.83
C ALA A 109 41.32 -2.02 5.77
N GLY A 110 40.81 -2.51 4.62
CA GLY A 110 40.34 -3.89 4.42
C GLY A 110 39.15 -4.29 5.28
N LYS A 111 38.43 -3.33 5.88
CA LYS A 111 37.46 -3.61 6.97
C LYS A 111 36.09 -4.07 6.48
N LYS A 112 35.68 -3.72 5.25
CA LYS A 112 34.32 -4.02 4.73
C LYS A 112 34.32 -4.30 3.24
N THR A 113 33.37 -5.10 2.79
CA THR A 113 33.12 -5.33 1.35
C THR A 113 32.25 -4.22 0.76
N LYS A 114 32.35 -4.00 -0.56
CA LYS A 114 31.55 -3.00 -1.30
C LYS A 114 30.04 -3.17 -1.07
N ALA A 115 29.58 -4.42 -0.95
CA ALA A 115 28.18 -4.74 -0.69
C ALA A 115 27.75 -4.39 0.74
N ALA A 116 28.60 -4.63 1.74
CA ALA A 116 28.30 -4.28 3.13
C ALA A 116 28.22 -2.76 3.31
N PHE A 117 29.17 -2.02 2.73
CA PHE A 117 29.21 -0.56 2.79
C PHE A 117 28.02 0.09 2.08
N ALA A 118 27.66 -0.38 0.88
CA ALA A 118 26.49 0.12 0.16
C ALA A 118 25.19 -0.06 0.96
N ARG A 119 25.01 -1.23 1.60
CA ARG A 119 23.85 -1.50 2.46
C ARG A 119 23.79 -0.59 3.68
N GLU A 120 24.93 -0.32 4.32
CA GLU A 120 25.04 0.54 5.50
C GLU A 120 24.65 1.99 5.20
N ILE A 121 24.99 2.49 4.00
CA ILE A 121 24.63 3.84 3.55
C ILE A 121 23.20 3.90 2.98
N GLY A 122 22.57 2.74 2.77
CA GLY A 122 21.23 2.63 2.17
C GLY A 122 21.24 2.90 0.67
N VAL A 123 22.36 2.64 -0.01
CA VAL A 123 22.52 2.77 -1.45
C VAL A 123 22.45 1.38 -2.07
N GLY A 124 21.73 1.25 -3.19
CA GLY A 124 21.73 0.00 -3.96
C GLY A 124 23.13 -0.34 -4.44
N TYR A 125 23.56 -1.60 -4.30
CA TYR A 125 24.91 -2.02 -4.66
C TYR A 125 25.31 -1.61 -6.09
N GLN A 126 24.42 -1.79 -7.06
CA GLN A 126 24.67 -1.40 -8.45
C GLN A 126 24.89 0.10 -8.61
N THR A 127 24.12 0.93 -7.89
CA THR A 127 24.26 2.39 -7.89
C THR A 127 25.61 2.80 -7.31
N PHE A 128 26.00 2.18 -6.20
CA PHE A 128 27.28 2.44 -5.56
C PHE A 128 28.47 2.05 -6.46
N ILE A 129 28.41 0.91 -7.15
CA ILE A 129 29.44 0.50 -8.11
C ILE A 129 29.54 1.47 -9.29
N ASN A 130 28.41 2.01 -9.76
CA ASN A 130 28.43 3.02 -10.82
C ASN A 130 29.11 4.33 -10.37
N TRP A 131 28.97 4.71 -9.09
CA TRP A 131 29.67 5.87 -8.53
C TRP A 131 31.18 5.66 -8.37
N LEU A 132 31.65 4.42 -8.27
CA LEU A 132 33.08 4.11 -8.21
C LEU A 132 33.74 4.05 -9.60
N ARG A 133 32.95 3.90 -10.67
CA ARG A 133 33.43 3.79 -12.06
C ARG A 133 33.41 5.11 -12.83
N GLY A 134 32.53 6.03 -12.43
CA GLY A 134 32.47 7.40 -12.95
C GLY A 134 33.33 8.34 -12.13
#